data_AF-A0A9P0LQP9-F1
#
_entry.id   AF-A0A9P0LQP9-F1
#
_cell.length_a   1.000
_cell.length_b   1.000
_cell.length_c   1.000
_cell.angle_alpha   90.00
_cell.angle_beta   90.00
_cell.angle_gamma   90.00
#
_symmetry.space_group_name_H-M   'P 1'
#
loop_
_entity.id
_entity.type
_entity.pdbx_description
1 polymer ?
#
loop_
_entity_poly.entity_id
_entity_poly.type
_entity_poly.pdbx_seq_one_letter_code
_entity_poly.pdbx_strand_id
1 'polypeptide(L)'
;MMCTGTFLKIFSPKFKLPVRRYTPRRALMYVPGDDTKKINKATSLEVDCIALDCEDGVAINRKEDARKTINQFLNDLKPDVIKGDLGIRVNSIDTGLCEEDLRSCLSAKNVPNTVLLPKVETTEDLDWVSNKILSCSDIELDLLCLIV
;
A
#
# COMPACT_ATOMS: atom_id res chain seq x y z
N MET A 1 9.64 4.91 -54.68
CA MET A 1 10.59 4.70 -53.56
C MET A 1 10.83 6.03 -52.86
N MET A 2 9.97 6.38 -51.88
CA MET A 2 10.22 7.47 -50.93
C MET A 2 9.54 7.06 -49.62
N CYS A 3 10.36 6.70 -48.64
CA CYS A 3 9.93 6.39 -47.28
C CYS A 3 9.93 7.71 -46.51
N THR A 4 8.76 8.24 -46.17
CA THR A 4 8.62 9.36 -45.25
C THR A 4 8.76 8.84 -43.82
N GLY A 5 9.94 8.99 -43.23
CA GLY A 5 10.17 8.66 -41.83
C GLY A 5 9.43 9.64 -40.91
N THR A 6 8.38 9.17 -40.25
CA THR A 6 7.77 9.86 -39.12
C THR A 6 8.69 9.68 -37.91
N PHE A 7 9.42 10.74 -37.55
CA PHE A 7 10.12 10.79 -36.26
C PHE A 7 9.07 10.85 -35.15
N LEU A 8 8.76 9.68 -34.56
CA LEU A 8 7.98 9.61 -33.32
C LEU A 8 8.87 10.17 -32.19
N LYS A 9 8.54 11.37 -31.70
CA LYS A 9 9.06 11.89 -30.43
C LYS A 9 8.53 11.01 -29.29
N ILE A 10 9.22 9.91 -29.00
CA ILE A 10 9.07 9.18 -27.75
C ILE A 10 10.02 9.85 -26.75
N PHE A 11 9.54 10.08 -25.52
CA PHE A 11 10.11 10.90 -24.43
C PHE A 11 9.60 12.35 -24.35
N SER A 12 8.43 12.49 -23.72
CA SER A 12 8.08 13.71 -22.99
C SER A 12 8.84 13.75 -21.66
N PRO A 13 9.70 14.75 -21.40
CA PRO A 13 10.54 14.84 -20.21
C PRO A 13 9.81 15.54 -19.04
N LYS A 14 8.52 15.25 -18.84
CA LYS A 14 7.69 15.95 -17.84
C LYS A 14 6.99 14.99 -16.88
N PHE A 15 7.69 13.99 -16.37
CA PHE A 15 7.34 13.43 -15.08
C PHE A 15 7.98 14.32 -14.01
N LYS A 16 7.28 15.38 -13.61
CA LYS A 16 7.60 16.05 -12.34
C LYS A 16 7.08 15.11 -11.25
N LEU A 17 7.93 14.19 -10.78
CA LEU A 17 7.63 13.44 -9.58
C LEU A 17 7.38 14.48 -8.47
N PRO A 18 6.22 14.46 -7.80
CA PRO A 18 6.01 15.32 -6.66
C PRO A 18 7.12 14.99 -5.64
N VAL A 19 7.86 16.02 -5.24
CA VAL A 19 8.92 15.86 -4.23
C VAL A 19 8.20 15.62 -2.90
N ARG A 20 7.89 14.36 -2.59
CA ARG A 20 7.35 13.97 -1.30
C ARG A 20 8.37 14.31 -0.22
N ARG A 21 7.86 14.80 0.91
CA ARG A 21 8.68 15.02 2.09
C ARG A 21 9.28 13.67 2.47
N TYR A 22 10.60 13.59 2.56
CA TYR A 22 11.28 12.34 2.92
C TYR A 22 10.80 11.87 4.29
N THR A 23 10.18 10.69 4.33
CA THR A 23 9.82 9.99 5.57
C THR A 23 10.86 8.90 5.82
N PRO A 24 11.66 8.98 6.89
CA PRO A 24 12.65 7.95 7.20
C PRO A 24 11.97 6.59 7.42
N ARG A 25 12.38 5.56 6.65
CA ARG A 25 11.93 4.17 6.84
C ARG A 25 13.03 3.31 7.47
N ARG A 26 13.54 3.69 8.64
CA ARG A 26 14.68 3.02 9.29
C ARG A 26 14.29 1.68 9.92
N ALA A 27 13.07 1.62 10.45
CA ALA A 27 12.49 0.42 11.03
C ALA A 27 11.01 0.34 10.67
N LEU A 28 10.57 -0.85 10.25
CA LEU A 28 9.19 -1.14 9.88
C LEU A 28 8.56 -2.08 10.92
N MET A 29 7.56 -1.59 11.64
CA MET A 29 6.84 -2.36 12.65
C MET A 29 5.61 -3.03 12.03
N TYR A 30 5.64 -4.36 11.91
CA TYR A 30 4.47 -5.13 11.50
C TYR A 30 3.48 -5.29 12.64
N VAL A 31 2.20 -5.05 12.34
CA VAL A 31 1.11 -5.13 13.30
C VAL A 31 -0.04 -5.94 12.69
N PRO A 32 -0.44 -7.06 13.30
CA PRO A 32 -1.57 -7.87 12.80
C PRO A 32 -2.83 -7.04 12.64
N GLY A 33 -3.42 -7.09 11.45
CA GLY A 33 -4.59 -6.30 11.08
C GLY A 33 -5.86 -6.66 11.86
N ASP A 34 -5.93 -7.87 12.44
CA ASP A 34 -7.10 -8.36 13.18
C ASP A 34 -7.05 -8.09 14.69
N ASP A 35 -6.00 -7.41 15.18
CA ASP A 35 -5.78 -7.12 16.60
C ASP A 35 -5.81 -5.61 16.88
N THR A 36 -7.02 -5.08 17.13
CA THR A 36 -7.24 -3.66 17.43
C THR A 36 -6.41 -3.16 18.61
N LYS A 37 -6.10 -4.01 19.61
CA LYS A 37 -5.29 -3.61 20.77
C LYS A 37 -3.85 -3.33 20.34
N LYS A 38 -3.27 -4.18 19.49
CA LYS A 38 -1.92 -3.97 18.95
C LYS A 38 -1.85 -2.78 18.01
N ILE A 39 -2.87 -2.57 17.18
CA ILE A 39 -2.98 -1.39 16.30
C ILE A 39 -2.96 -0.10 17.13
N ASN A 40 -3.84 0.01 18.12
CA ASN A 40 -3.91 1.18 19.00
C ASN A 40 -2.61 1.38 19.81
N LYS A 41 -1.96 0.28 20.21
CA LYS A 41 -0.67 0.39 20.90
C LYS A 41 0.41 0.89 19.97
N ALA A 42 0.54 0.33 18.76
CA ALA A 42 1.58 0.70 17.81
C ALA A 42 1.49 2.19 17.41
N THR A 43 0.27 2.67 17.17
CA THR A 43 0.01 4.08 16.77
C THR A 43 0.22 5.08 17.90
N SER A 44 0.29 4.61 19.16
CA SER A 44 0.67 5.43 20.32
C SER A 44 2.19 5.55 20.53
N LEU A 45 3.00 4.77 19.81
CA LEU A 45 4.45 4.77 19.94
C LEU A 45 5.10 5.75 18.97
N GLU A 46 6.27 6.28 19.33
CA GLU A 46 7.10 7.05 18.40
C GLU A 46 7.92 6.10 17.53
N VAL A 47 7.30 5.60 16.47
CA VAL A 47 7.91 4.72 15.47
C VAL A 47 7.95 5.38 14.10
N ASP A 48 8.95 5.01 13.31
CA ASP A 48 9.16 5.56 11.97
C ASP A 48 8.15 5.05 10.96
N CYS A 49 7.85 3.75 10.98
CA CYS A 49 6.92 3.11 10.05
C CYS A 49 6.11 2.01 10.73
N ILE A 50 4.82 1.96 10.43
CA ILE A 50 3.90 0.89 10.83
C ILE A 50 3.34 0.25 9.56
N ALA A 51 3.38 -1.08 9.49
CA ALA A 51 2.66 -1.86 8.48
C ALA A 51 1.50 -2.60 9.16
N LEU A 52 0.27 -2.22 8.85
CA LEU A 52 -0.92 -2.97 9.21
C LEU A 52 -1.00 -4.20 8.30
N ASP A 53 -0.99 -5.38 8.89
CA ASP A 53 -0.70 -6.61 8.18
C ASP A 53 -1.96 -7.42 7.88
N CYS A 54 -2.22 -7.69 6.61
CA CYS A 54 -3.22 -8.64 6.14
C CYS A 54 -2.60 -10.00 5.78
N GLU A 55 -1.27 -10.13 5.68
CA GLU A 55 -0.55 -11.32 5.22
C GLU A 55 -0.19 -12.25 6.40
N ASP A 56 1.07 -12.63 6.58
CA ASP A 56 1.48 -13.74 7.45
C ASP A 56 1.27 -13.48 8.95
N GLY A 57 1.09 -12.22 9.37
CA GLY A 57 0.72 -11.87 10.74
C GLY A 57 -0.74 -12.13 11.09
N VAL A 58 -1.58 -12.54 10.13
CA VAL A 58 -3.00 -12.82 10.31
C VAL A 58 -3.34 -14.25 9.88
N ALA A 59 -4.06 -14.97 10.74
CA ALA A 59 -4.54 -16.32 10.44
C ALA A 59 -5.51 -16.34 9.25
N ILE A 60 -5.53 -17.43 8.47
CA ILE A 60 -6.34 -17.56 7.25
C ILE A 60 -7.84 -17.30 7.51
N ASN A 61 -8.38 -17.82 8.60
CA ASN A 61 -9.78 -17.63 8.99
C ASN A 61 -10.10 -16.22 9.55
N ARG A 62 -9.10 -15.34 9.65
CA ARG A 62 -9.20 -14.00 10.22
C ARG A 62 -8.90 -12.90 9.20
N LYS A 63 -8.64 -13.24 7.94
CA LYS A 63 -8.32 -12.28 6.86
C LYS A 63 -9.44 -11.27 6.65
N GLU A 64 -10.70 -11.72 6.69
CA GLU A 64 -11.85 -10.83 6.59
C GLU A 64 -11.94 -9.87 7.78
N ASP A 65 -11.71 -10.37 8.99
CA ASP A 65 -11.71 -9.55 10.21
C ASP A 65 -10.58 -8.52 10.21
N ALA A 66 -9.40 -8.87 9.69
CA ALA A 66 -8.28 -7.94 9.52
C ALA A 66 -8.64 -6.78 8.59
N ARG A 67 -9.23 -7.07 7.43
CA ARG A 67 -9.69 -6.03 6.49
C ARG A 67 -10.71 -5.08 7.11
N LYS A 68 -11.70 -5.63 7.81
CA LYS A 68 -12.73 -4.83 8.52
C LYS A 68 -12.12 -3.97 9.61
N THR A 69 -11.22 -4.54 10.40
CA THR A 69 -10.55 -3.84 11.50
C THR A 69 -9.65 -2.72 10.99
N ILE A 70 -8.85 -2.98 9.95
CA ILE A 70 -8.00 -1.98 9.30
C ILE A 70 -8.88 -0.86 8.71
N ASN A 71 -9.90 -1.19 7.92
CA ASN A 71 -10.78 -0.18 7.33
C ASN A 71 -11.44 0.69 8.40
N GLN A 72 -11.98 0.10 9.47
CA GLN A 72 -12.58 0.83 10.58
C GLN A 72 -11.57 1.74 11.27
N PHE A 73 -10.38 1.23 11.58
CA PHE A 73 -9.29 2.02 12.17
C PHE A 73 -8.94 3.24 11.29
N LEU A 74 -8.81 3.03 9.98
CA LEU A 74 -8.49 4.10 9.02
C LEU A 74 -9.64 5.12 8.89
N ASN A 75 -10.91 4.71 9.02
CA ASN A 75 -12.03 5.64 9.05
C ASN A 75 -12.03 6.52 10.31
N ASP A 76 -11.66 5.95 11.45
CA ASP A 76 -11.63 6.63 12.75
C ASP A 76 -10.34 7.42 12.99
N LEU A 77 -9.31 7.19 12.16
CA LEU A 77 -8.01 7.84 12.28
C LEU A 77 -8.15 9.36 12.15
N LYS A 78 -7.61 10.08 13.13
CA LYS A 78 -7.50 11.54 13.05
C LYS A 78 -6.23 11.92 12.29
N PRO A 79 -6.24 13.04 11.55
CA PRO A 79 -5.03 13.60 10.95
C PRO A 79 -3.91 13.77 12.00
N ASP A 80 -2.67 13.61 11.57
CA ASP A 80 -1.45 13.86 12.36
C ASP A 80 -1.25 13.01 13.62
N VAL A 81 -2.05 11.95 13.83
CA VAL A 81 -1.85 11.00 14.95
C VAL A 81 -0.56 10.21 14.79
N ILE A 82 -0.23 9.84 13.56
CA ILE A 82 0.96 9.05 13.24
C ILE A 82 2.00 10.00 12.66
N LYS A 83 3.10 10.20 13.39
CA LYS A 83 4.22 11.06 12.96
C LYS A 83 5.06 10.42 11.85
N GLY A 84 5.06 9.09 11.78
CA GLY A 84 5.80 8.29 10.81
C GLY A 84 4.95 7.90 9.58
N ASP A 85 5.47 6.95 8.80
CA ASP A 85 4.77 6.32 7.70
C ASP A 85 3.77 5.27 8.23
N LEU A 86 2.54 5.32 7.73
CA LEU A 86 1.58 4.24 7.92
C LEU A 86 1.43 3.55 6.56
N GLY A 87 1.55 2.23 6.56
CA GLY A 87 1.28 1.42 5.39
C GLY A 87 0.42 0.20 5.70
N ILE A 88 -0.07 -0.43 4.64
CA ILE A 88 -0.81 -1.69 4.70
C ILE A 88 -0.02 -2.75 3.94
N ARG A 89 0.29 -3.88 4.59
CA ARG A 89 0.78 -5.06 3.89
C ARG A 89 -0.41 -5.91 3.46
N VAL A 90 -0.62 -5.98 2.16
CA VAL A 90 -1.65 -6.84 1.55
C VAL A 90 -1.14 -8.28 1.43
N ASN A 91 -2.03 -9.23 1.17
CA ASN A 91 -1.63 -10.58 0.80
C ASN A 91 -0.97 -10.60 -0.59
N SER A 92 -0.16 -11.63 -0.88
CA SER A 92 0.44 -11.78 -2.21
C SER A 92 -0.63 -12.00 -3.28
N ILE A 93 -0.29 -11.66 -4.53
CA ILE A 93 -1.21 -11.78 -5.68
C ILE A 93 -1.69 -13.23 -5.83
N ASP A 94 -0.79 -14.20 -5.67
CA ASP A 94 -1.07 -15.64 -5.81
C ASP A 94 -2.12 -16.18 -4.84
N THR A 95 -2.33 -15.50 -3.71
CA THR A 95 -3.36 -15.92 -2.74
C THR A 95 -4.79 -15.67 -3.24
N GLY A 96 -4.97 -14.81 -4.25
CA GLY A 96 -6.27 -14.32 -4.68
C GLY A 96 -6.94 -13.34 -3.71
N LEU A 97 -6.29 -13.01 -2.58
CA LEU A 97 -6.83 -12.14 -1.53
C LEU A 97 -6.42 -10.67 -1.68
N CYS A 98 -5.37 -10.39 -2.46
CA CYS A 98 -4.79 -9.06 -2.62
C CYS A 98 -5.80 -8.00 -3.08
N GLU A 99 -6.65 -8.32 -4.06
CA GLU A 99 -7.65 -7.38 -4.57
C GLU A 99 -8.67 -6.97 -3.50
N GLU A 100 -9.13 -7.92 -2.68
CA GLU A 100 -10.05 -7.64 -1.60
C GLU A 100 -9.40 -6.82 -0.48
N ASP A 101 -8.11 -7.04 -0.21
CA ASP A 101 -7.34 -6.24 0.73
C ASP A 101 -7.25 -4.79 0.27
N LEU A 102 -6.86 -4.57 -1.01
CA LEU A 102 -6.77 -3.25 -1.61
C LEU A 102 -8.13 -2.55 -1.61
N ARG A 103 -9.17 -3.22 -2.11
CA ARG A 103 -10.53 -2.65 -2.17
C ARG A 103 -11.04 -2.25 -0.80
N SER A 104 -10.83 -3.10 0.22
CA SER A 104 -11.29 -2.81 1.57
C SER A 104 -10.48 -1.71 2.24
N CYS A 105 -9.15 -1.71 2.13
CA CYS A 105 -8.33 -0.77 2.88
C CYS A 105 -8.28 0.61 2.22
N LEU A 106 -8.27 0.66 0.88
CA LEU A 106 -8.22 1.92 0.12
C LEU A 106 -9.59 2.62 0.03
N SER A 107 -10.69 1.97 0.40
CA SER A 107 -12.01 2.62 0.49
C SER A 107 -12.23 3.38 1.81
N ALA A 108 -11.25 3.38 2.73
CA ALA A 108 -11.35 4.10 3.98
C ALA A 108 -11.19 5.62 3.78
N LYS A 109 -11.70 6.41 4.73
CA LYS A 109 -11.61 7.87 4.68
C LYS A 109 -10.17 8.38 4.71
N ASN A 110 -9.31 7.79 5.54
CA ASN A 110 -7.92 8.18 5.68
C ASN A 110 -7.03 7.05 5.16
N VAL A 111 -6.80 7.05 3.85
CA VAL A 111 -6.00 6.03 3.18
C VAL A 111 -4.51 6.24 3.51
N PRO A 112 -3.78 5.17 3.89
CA PRO A 112 -2.34 5.24 4.08
C PRO A 112 -1.60 5.54 2.78
N ASN A 113 -0.47 6.23 2.89
CA ASN A 113 0.33 6.62 1.73
C ASN A 113 1.21 5.48 1.20
N THR A 114 1.20 4.31 1.83
CA THR A 114 2.12 3.21 1.53
C THR A 114 1.39 1.87 1.47
N VAL A 115 1.60 1.12 0.41
CA VAL A 115 1.15 -0.28 0.28
C VAL A 115 2.38 -1.17 0.17
N LEU A 116 2.42 -2.23 0.97
CA LEU A 116 3.48 -3.22 0.94
C LEU A 116 2.96 -4.45 0.22
N LEU A 117 3.60 -4.78 -0.90
CA LEU A 117 3.24 -5.92 -1.74
C LEU A 117 4.25 -7.04 -1.51
N PRO A 118 3.87 -8.15 -0.85
CA PRO A 118 4.76 -9.26 -0.65
C PRO A 118 4.86 -10.15 -1.89
N LYS A 119 5.98 -10.86 -2.00
CA LYS A 119 6.19 -11.91 -3.00
C LYS A 119 6.05 -11.42 -4.44
N VAL A 120 6.72 -10.32 -4.75
CA VAL A 120 6.81 -9.81 -6.12
C VAL A 120 7.85 -10.62 -6.89
N GLU A 121 7.45 -11.26 -7.98
CA GLU A 121 8.34 -12.07 -8.82
C GLU A 121 8.54 -11.45 -10.21
N THR A 122 7.55 -10.70 -10.70
CA THR A 122 7.52 -10.21 -12.08
C THR A 122 7.19 -8.72 -12.18
N THR A 123 7.46 -8.12 -13.33
CA THR A 123 7.02 -6.74 -13.63
C THR A 123 5.51 -6.66 -13.81
N GLU A 124 4.89 -7.74 -14.28
CA GLU A 124 3.46 -7.89 -14.49
C GLU A 124 2.69 -7.79 -13.16
N ASP A 125 3.28 -8.27 -12.07
CA ASP A 125 2.73 -8.10 -10.71
C ASP A 125 2.59 -6.62 -10.34
N LEU A 126 3.59 -5.81 -10.72
CA LEU A 126 3.60 -4.36 -10.47
C LEU A 126 2.53 -3.66 -11.31
N ASP A 127 2.43 -4.01 -12.60
CA ASP A 127 1.42 -3.46 -13.49
C ASP A 127 0.01 -3.84 -13.01
N TRP A 128 -0.19 -5.07 -12.56
CA TRP A 128 -1.47 -5.54 -12.03
C TRP A 128 -1.86 -4.75 -10.78
N VAL A 129 -0.98 -4.66 -9.78
CA VAL A 129 -1.27 -3.92 -8.53
C VAL A 129 -1.48 -2.43 -8.80
N SER A 130 -0.65 -1.82 -9.66
CA SER A 130 -0.80 -0.42 -10.06
C SER A 130 -2.18 -0.14 -10.63
N ASN A 131 -2.64 -0.97 -11.59
CA ASN A 131 -3.97 -0.84 -12.17
C ASN A 131 -5.09 -1.02 -11.14
N LYS A 132 -4.94 -1.97 -10.21
CA LYS A 132 -5.93 -2.17 -9.14
C LYS A 132 -6.02 -0.99 -8.19
N ILE A 133 -4.89 -0.43 -7.79
CA ILE A 133 -4.82 0.75 -6.93
C ILE A 133 -5.50 1.95 -7.61
N LEU A 134 -5.16 2.23 -8.86
CA LEU A 134 -5.75 3.31 -9.65
C LEU A 134 -7.27 3.13 -9.84
N SER A 135 -7.76 1.89 -9.87
CA SER A 135 -9.21 1.62 -9.92
C SER A 135 -9.94 1.83 -8.59
N CYS A 136 -9.22 1.77 -7.46
CA CYS A 136 -9.80 1.92 -6.13
C CYS A 136 -9.72 3.36 -5.60
N SER A 137 -8.66 4.09 -5.95
CA SER A 137 -8.44 5.45 -5.45
C SER A 137 -7.62 6.28 -6.44
N ASP A 138 -7.94 7.57 -6.53
CA ASP A 138 -7.12 8.56 -7.25
C ASP A 138 -5.92 9.08 -6.42
N ILE A 139 -5.56 8.36 -5.35
CA ILE A 139 -4.54 8.78 -4.40
C ILE A 139 -3.18 8.28 -4.86
N GLU A 140 -2.21 9.18 -4.89
CA GLU A 140 -0.81 8.78 -5.04
C GLU A 140 -0.35 8.03 -3.79
N LEU A 141 0.22 6.84 -3.95
CA LEU A 141 0.76 6.05 -2.87
C LEU A 141 2.12 5.46 -3.26
N ASP A 142 2.92 5.15 -2.26
CA ASP A 142 4.19 4.46 -2.40
C ASP A 142 3.95 2.95 -2.39
N LEU A 143 4.46 2.25 -3.40
CA LEU A 143 4.45 0.80 -3.44
C LEU A 143 5.80 0.27 -2.94
N LEU A 144 5.81 -0.39 -1.79
CA LEU A 144 6.99 -1.06 -1.24
C LEU A 144 6.92 -2.56 -1.57
N CYS A 145 7.64 -2.95 -2.61
CA CYS A 145 7.70 -4.34 -3.06
C CYS A 145 8.67 -5.16 -2.20
N LEU A 146 8.21 -6.29 -1.69
CA LEU A 146 9.06 -7.28 -1.02
C LEU A 146 9.31 -8.41 -2.02
N ILE A 147 10.54 -8.46 -2.50
CA ILE A 147 11.01 -9.44 -3.49
C ILE A 147 11.41 -10.73 -2.74
N VAL A 148 11.10 -11.88 -3.34
CA VAL A 148 11.44 -13.21 -2.81
C VAL A 148 12.78 -13.68 -3.35
#